data_AF-A0A1Q5PLF2-F1
#
_entry.id   AF-A0A1Q5PLF2-F1
#
_cell.length_a   1.000
_cell.length_b   1.000
_cell.length_c   1.000
_cell.angle_alpha   90.00
_cell.angle_beta   90.00
_cell.angle_gamma   90.00
#
_symmetry.space_group_name_H-M   'P 1'
#
loop_
_entity.id
_entity.type
_entity.pdbx_description
1 polymer ?
#
loop_
_entity_poly.entity_id
_entity_poly.type
_entity_poly.pdbx_seq_one_letter_code
_entity_poly.pdbx_strand_id
1 'polypeptide(L)'
;MPEETPRLSFGAIFAGRLFTGLVEGFLIWVCVLLVAWFLRLDVGVGLWAQVVFGTAFVAAAVLAWFQYVLADYRNVYVPSGWGFVFGNLLLHTLTAFGVAVALLQSFLLALVPTVCVLVFSLGFALWLQEWKPGPTPEEVAERKAALHKLTEETKAEIREEREQQRRQRQQRDEDDRYDDDGFLKGIRRD
;
A
#
# COMPACT_ATOMS: atom_id res chain seq x y z
N MET A 1 -3.95 -10.54 27.25
CA MET A 1 -3.87 -11.33 26.00
C MET A 1 -3.15 -10.46 25.00
N PRO A 2 -2.02 -10.90 24.41
CA PRO A 2 -1.34 -10.08 23.42
C PRO A 2 -2.21 -10.02 22.15
N GLU A 3 -2.54 -8.81 21.70
CA GLU A 3 -3.23 -8.59 20.42
C GLU A 3 -2.36 -9.15 19.30
N GLU A 4 -2.85 -10.19 18.64
CA GLU A 4 -2.28 -10.67 17.38
C GLU A 4 -2.39 -9.54 16.36
N THR A 5 -1.26 -8.92 16.05
CA THR A 5 -1.18 -7.97 14.94
C THR A 5 -1.67 -8.68 13.66
N PRO A 6 -2.61 -8.10 12.89
CA PRO A 6 -3.09 -8.74 11.68
C PRO A 6 -1.90 -8.91 10.73
N ARG A 7 -1.40 -10.13 10.58
CA ARG A 7 -0.34 -10.44 9.62
C ARG A 7 -0.95 -10.26 8.23
N LEU A 8 -0.42 -9.34 7.42
CA LEU A 8 -0.87 -9.18 6.04
C LEU A 8 -0.76 -10.54 5.34
N SER A 9 -1.89 -11.06 4.83
CA SER A 9 -1.90 -12.32 4.09
C SER A 9 -1.00 -12.22 2.87
N PHE A 10 -0.20 -13.26 2.62
CA PHE A 10 0.64 -13.38 1.41
C PHE A 10 -0.19 -13.12 0.14
N GLY A 11 -1.45 -13.58 0.10
CA GLY A 11 -2.35 -13.36 -1.02
C GLY A 11 -2.68 -11.89 -1.25
N ALA A 12 -2.79 -11.08 -0.19
CA ALA A 12 -3.04 -9.64 -0.32
C ALA A 12 -1.81 -8.89 -0.85
N ILE A 13 -0.61 -9.26 -0.38
CA ILE A 13 0.66 -8.70 -0.85
C ILE A 13 0.88 -9.08 -2.33
N PHE A 14 0.65 -10.35 -2.67
CA PHE A 14 0.79 -10.86 -4.02
C PHE A 14 -0.23 -10.24 -4.98
N ALA A 15 -1.50 -10.13 -4.59
CA ALA A 15 -2.53 -9.50 -5.42
C ALA A 15 -2.23 -8.01 -5.66
N GLY A 16 -1.84 -7.26 -4.63
CA GLY A 16 -1.44 -5.86 -4.80
C GLY A 16 -0.25 -5.71 -5.74
N ARG A 17 0.74 -6.60 -5.63
CA ARG A 17 1.93 -6.57 -6.48
C ARG A 17 1.66 -7.03 -7.91
N LEU A 18 0.72 -7.95 -8.12
CA LEU A 18 0.25 -8.35 -9.45
C LEU A 18 -0.48 -7.20 -10.15
N PHE A 19 -1.37 -6.48 -9.45
CA PHE A 19 -2.09 -5.36 -10.05
C PHE A 19 -1.13 -4.26 -10.51
N THR A 20 -0.20 -3.86 -9.64
CA THR A 20 0.83 -2.88 -9.99
C THR A 20 1.74 -3.41 -11.11
N GLY A 21 2.16 -4.67 -11.01
CA GLY A 21 3.02 -5.32 -12.01
C GLY A 21 2.36 -5.50 -13.38
N LEU A 22 1.03 -5.57 -13.46
CA LEU A 22 0.31 -5.67 -14.73
C LEU A 22 0.27 -4.32 -15.46
N VAL A 23 0.05 -3.22 -14.73
CA VAL A 23 0.12 -1.87 -15.29
C VAL A 23 1.55 -1.54 -15.72
N GLU A 24 2.53 -1.84 -14.86
CA GLU A 24 3.95 -1.67 -15.17
C GLU A 24 4.38 -2.55 -16.35
N GLY A 25 3.96 -3.81 -16.37
CA GLY A 25 4.23 -4.75 -17.45
C GLY A 25 3.65 -4.30 -18.79
N PHE A 26 2.46 -3.69 -18.80
CA PHE A 26 1.89 -3.12 -20.02
C PHE A 26 2.73 -1.95 -20.56
N LEU A 27 3.19 -1.04 -19.69
CA LEU A 27 4.05 0.07 -20.09
C LEU A 27 5.40 -0.41 -20.62
N ILE A 28 6.02 -1.37 -19.93
CA ILE A 28 7.28 -1.99 -20.35
C ILE A 28 7.10 -2.69 -21.70
N TRP A 29 5.97 -3.37 -21.91
CA TRP A 29 5.69 -4.05 -23.19
C TRP A 29 5.62 -3.05 -24.35
N VAL A 30 4.91 -1.94 -24.17
CA VAL A 30 4.87 -0.86 -25.19
C VAL A 30 6.28 -0.32 -25.46
N CYS A 31 7.08 -0.09 -24.42
CA CYS A 31 8.46 0.37 -24.59
C CYS A 31 9.35 -0.65 -25.32
N VAL A 32 9.23 -1.94 -25.00
CA VAL A 32 9.94 -3.02 -25.70
C VAL A 32 9.55 -3.05 -27.17
N LEU A 33 8.27 -2.88 -27.50
CA LEU A 33 7.83 -2.83 -28.90
C LEU A 33 8.40 -1.61 -29.64
N LEU A 34 8.42 -0.43 -29.00
CA LEU A 34 9.02 0.77 -29.59
C LEU A 34 10.51 0.58 -29.86
N VAL A 35 11.25 0.01 -28.90
CA VAL A 35 12.69 -0.25 -29.05
C VAL A 35 12.93 -1.34 -30.11
N ALA A 36 12.14 -2.42 -30.11
CA ALA A 36 12.23 -3.48 -31.11
C ALA A 36 11.94 -2.95 -32.52
N TRP A 37 10.94 -2.08 -32.67
CA TRP A 37 10.63 -1.41 -33.92
C TRP A 37 11.78 -0.51 -34.38
N PHE A 38 12.32 0.31 -33.47
CA PHE A 38 13.44 1.20 -33.76
C PHE A 38 14.71 0.44 -34.18
N LEU A 39 15.00 -0.69 -33.50
CA LEU A 39 16.15 -1.56 -33.78
C LEU A 39 15.89 -2.57 -34.92
N ARG A 40 14.70 -2.55 -35.53
CA ARG A 40 14.26 -3.50 -36.58
C ARG A 40 14.46 -4.96 -36.20
N LEU A 41 14.11 -5.31 -34.96
CA LEU A 41 14.17 -6.69 -34.46
C LEU A 41 12.98 -7.48 -35.00
N ASP A 42 13.26 -8.51 -35.78
CA ASP A 42 12.24 -9.40 -36.37
C ASP A 42 11.81 -10.49 -35.37
N VAL A 43 11.26 -10.04 -34.25
CA VAL A 43 10.74 -10.92 -33.21
C VAL A 43 9.24 -10.67 -33.08
N GLY A 44 8.46 -11.76 -33.09
CA GLY A 44 7.02 -11.69 -33.03
C GLY A 44 6.51 -10.94 -31.79
N VAL A 45 5.53 -10.06 -32.00
CA VAL A 45 4.88 -9.25 -30.94
C VAL A 45 4.39 -10.12 -29.78
N GLY A 46 3.89 -11.32 -30.08
CA GLY A 46 3.46 -12.29 -29.08
C GLY A 46 4.59 -12.81 -28.20
N LEU A 47 5.80 -12.99 -28.74
CA LEU A 47 6.96 -13.43 -27.96
C LEU A 47 7.43 -12.32 -27.01
N TRP A 48 7.43 -11.06 -27.47
CA TRP A 48 7.68 -9.92 -26.59
C TRP A 48 6.66 -9.80 -25.46
N ALA A 49 5.38 -10.06 -25.75
CA ALA A 49 4.33 -10.10 -24.73
C ALA A 49 4.61 -11.21 -23.71
N GLN A 50 4.89 -12.43 -24.17
CA GLN A 50 5.21 -13.55 -23.28
C GLN A 50 6.42 -13.26 -22.38
N VAL A 51 7.47 -12.65 -22.93
CA VAL A 51 8.65 -12.25 -22.16
C VAL A 51 8.31 -11.23 -21.10
N VAL A 52 7.61 -10.15 -21.46
CA VAL A 52 7.32 -9.05 -20.53
C VAL A 52 6.31 -9.47 -19.46
N PHE A 53 5.19 -10.08 -19.85
CA PHE A 53 4.18 -10.52 -18.88
C PHE A 53 4.64 -11.72 -18.05
N GLY A 54 5.40 -12.65 -18.66
CA GLY A 54 6.03 -13.75 -17.93
C GLY A 54 7.03 -13.22 -16.90
N THR A 55 7.83 -12.23 -17.27
CA THR A 55 8.74 -11.54 -16.35
C THR A 55 7.97 -10.86 -15.23
N ALA A 56 6.94 -10.07 -15.53
CA ALA A 56 6.15 -9.37 -14.53
C ALA A 56 5.50 -10.33 -13.52
N PHE A 57 5.00 -11.48 -13.99
CA PHE A 57 4.42 -12.51 -13.15
C PHE A 57 5.47 -13.16 -12.23
N VAL A 58 6.60 -13.60 -12.78
CA VAL A 58 7.68 -14.23 -12.00
C VAL A 58 8.28 -13.24 -11.02
N ALA A 59 8.51 -12.00 -11.45
CA ALA A 59 8.96 -10.91 -10.60
C ALA A 59 7.99 -10.69 -9.42
N ALA A 60 6.69 -10.56 -9.67
CA ALA A 60 5.70 -10.38 -8.63
C ALA A 60 5.75 -11.51 -7.59
N ALA A 61 5.87 -12.76 -8.04
CA ALA A 61 6.00 -13.93 -7.16
C ALA A 61 7.31 -13.91 -6.34
N VAL A 62 8.45 -13.71 -7.00
CA VAL A 62 9.79 -13.69 -6.37
C VAL A 62 9.88 -12.56 -5.34
N LEU A 63 9.37 -11.39 -5.67
CA LEU A 63 9.44 -10.22 -4.80
C LEU A 63 8.44 -10.31 -3.64
N ALA A 64 7.23 -10.86 -3.86
CA ALA A 64 6.29 -11.13 -2.78
C ALA A 64 6.86 -12.17 -1.80
N TRP A 65 7.53 -13.21 -2.32
CA TRP A 65 8.25 -14.18 -1.50
C TRP A 65 9.38 -13.53 -0.69
N PHE A 66 10.20 -12.70 -1.35
CA PHE A 66 11.29 -11.98 -0.68
C PHE A 66 10.76 -11.07 0.45
N GLN A 67 9.67 -10.35 0.21
CA GLN A 67 9.01 -9.51 1.23
C GLN A 67 8.46 -10.33 2.39
N TYR A 68 7.85 -11.48 2.11
CA TYR A 68 7.34 -12.39 3.13
C TYR A 68 8.47 -12.93 4.02
N VAL A 69 9.56 -13.41 3.42
CA VAL A 69 10.72 -13.93 4.15
C VAL A 69 11.39 -12.83 4.98
N LEU A 70 11.54 -11.61 4.43
CA LEU A 70 12.10 -10.50 5.20
C LEU A 70 11.20 -10.07 6.36
N ALA A 71 9.88 -10.09 6.18
CA ALA A 71 8.94 -9.75 7.24
C ALA A 71 9.05 -10.73 8.41
N ASP A 72 9.22 -12.02 8.12
CA ASP A 72 9.40 -13.07 9.13
C ASP A 72 10.76 -12.98 9.83
N TYR A 73 11.84 -12.69 9.08
CA TYR A 73 13.20 -12.60 9.63
C TYR A 73 13.49 -11.33 10.45
N ARG A 74 12.90 -10.19 10.08
CA ARG A 74 13.18 -8.90 10.73
C ARG A 74 12.08 -8.36 11.62
N ASN A 75 10.88 -8.97 11.62
CA ASN A 75 9.71 -8.46 12.35
C ASN A 75 9.39 -6.98 12.01
N VAL A 76 9.72 -6.53 10.79
CA VAL A 76 9.48 -5.17 10.30
C VAL A 76 8.36 -5.20 9.27
N TYR A 77 7.31 -4.41 9.51
CA TYR A 77 6.08 -4.37 8.71
C TYR A 77 6.29 -3.78 7.30
N VAL A 78 7.30 -2.91 7.13
CA VAL A 78 7.66 -2.30 5.85
C VAL A 78 9.19 -2.22 5.73
N PRO A 79 9.85 -3.19 5.07
CA PRO A 79 11.29 -3.11 4.85
C PRO A 79 11.59 -1.91 3.95
N SER A 80 12.32 -0.93 4.49
CA SER A 80 12.72 0.28 3.79
C SER A 80 14.20 0.58 4.06
N GLY A 81 14.83 1.34 3.15
CA GLY A 81 16.26 1.66 3.20
C GLY A 81 16.99 1.26 1.91
N TRP A 82 18.12 1.92 1.65
CA TRP A 82 18.89 1.81 0.41
C TRP A 82 19.20 0.37 -0.01
N GLY A 83 19.59 -0.49 0.93
CA GLY A 83 19.87 -1.90 0.65
C GLY A 83 18.64 -2.69 0.20
N PHE A 84 17.45 -2.34 0.69
CA PHE A 84 16.20 -2.96 0.24
C PHE A 84 15.81 -2.46 -1.16
N VAL A 85 15.99 -1.18 -1.44
CA VAL A 85 15.71 -0.60 -2.78
C VAL A 85 16.65 -1.20 -3.83
N PHE A 86 17.96 -1.18 -3.58
CA PHE A 86 18.92 -1.77 -4.50
C PHE A 86 18.77 -3.29 -4.61
N GLY A 87 18.50 -3.99 -3.50
CA GLY A 87 18.24 -5.42 -3.52
C GLY A 87 17.01 -5.78 -4.34
N ASN A 88 15.91 -5.04 -4.16
CA ASN A 88 14.66 -5.20 -4.93
C ASN A 88 14.87 -4.87 -6.42
N LEU A 89 15.61 -3.81 -6.73
CA LEU A 89 15.98 -3.42 -8.10
C LEU A 89 16.83 -4.51 -8.77
N LEU A 90 17.85 -5.01 -8.07
CA LEU A 90 18.73 -6.06 -8.57
C LEU A 90 17.96 -7.36 -8.80
N LEU A 91 17.12 -7.76 -7.84
CA LEU A 91 16.31 -8.97 -7.92
C LEU A 91 15.30 -8.89 -9.07
N HIS A 92 14.66 -7.73 -9.26
CA HIS A 92 13.75 -7.49 -10.37
C HIS A 92 14.47 -7.60 -11.71
N THR A 93 15.62 -6.93 -11.85
CA THR A 93 16.41 -6.91 -13.08
C THR A 93 16.98 -8.29 -13.41
N LEU A 94 17.50 -9.02 -12.42
CA LEU A 94 18.02 -10.38 -12.60
C LEU A 94 16.92 -11.36 -13.01
N THR A 95 15.73 -11.23 -12.41
CA THR A 95 14.58 -12.05 -12.77
C THR A 95 14.14 -11.78 -14.20
N ALA A 96 14.06 -10.50 -14.60
CA ALA A 96 13.77 -10.10 -15.96
C ALA A 96 14.77 -10.65 -16.98
N PHE A 97 16.06 -10.56 -16.65
CA PHE A 97 17.12 -11.10 -17.49
C PHE A 97 17.01 -12.62 -17.63
N GLY A 98 16.83 -13.35 -16.53
CA GLY A 98 16.71 -14.81 -16.53
C GLY A 98 15.52 -15.29 -17.37
N VAL A 99 14.34 -14.67 -17.21
CA VAL A 99 13.14 -15.01 -17.99
C VAL A 99 13.32 -14.66 -19.47
N ALA A 100 13.90 -13.49 -19.77
CA ALA A 100 14.15 -13.07 -21.14
C ALA A 100 15.13 -14.00 -21.86
N VAL A 101 16.23 -14.41 -21.21
CA VAL A 101 17.18 -15.39 -21.75
C VAL A 101 16.51 -16.74 -21.95
N ALA A 102 15.70 -17.21 -20.99
CA ALA A 102 15.01 -18.48 -21.08
C ALA A 102 14.02 -18.56 -22.25
N LEU A 103 13.33 -17.46 -22.57
CA LEU A 103 12.33 -17.42 -23.64
C LEU A 103 12.91 -17.06 -25.01
N LEU A 104 13.86 -16.12 -25.07
CA LEU A 104 14.44 -15.65 -26.34
C LEU A 104 15.65 -16.48 -26.78
N GLN A 105 16.22 -17.30 -25.88
CA GLN A 105 17.41 -18.13 -26.13
C GLN A 105 18.62 -17.34 -26.68
N SER A 106 18.63 -16.02 -26.48
CA SER A 106 19.62 -15.08 -27.02
C SER A 106 19.90 -13.97 -26.02
N PHE A 107 21.17 -13.82 -25.67
CA PHE A 107 21.64 -12.78 -24.75
C PHE A 107 21.39 -11.37 -25.29
N LEU A 108 21.66 -11.15 -26.58
CA LEU A 108 21.49 -9.82 -27.20
C LEU A 108 20.03 -9.39 -27.27
N LEU A 109 19.11 -10.31 -27.59
CA LEU A 109 17.68 -10.03 -27.62
C LEU A 109 17.12 -9.83 -26.21
N ALA A 110 17.63 -10.57 -25.21
CA ALA A 110 17.22 -10.45 -23.82
C ALA A 110 17.63 -9.12 -23.18
N LEU A 111 18.64 -8.41 -23.71
CA LEU A 111 19.03 -7.09 -23.21
C LEU A 111 17.92 -6.06 -23.39
N VAL A 112 17.16 -6.10 -24.49
CA VAL A 112 16.10 -5.12 -24.77
C VAL A 112 15.05 -5.04 -23.64
N PRO A 113 14.35 -6.13 -23.29
CA PRO A 113 13.36 -6.11 -22.20
C PRO A 113 14.03 -5.87 -20.85
N THR A 114 15.24 -6.39 -20.63
CA THR A 114 15.98 -6.19 -19.36
C THR A 114 16.31 -4.73 -19.13
N VAL A 115 16.81 -4.03 -20.15
CA VAL A 115 17.14 -2.59 -20.07
C VAL A 115 15.86 -1.76 -19.90
N CYS A 116 14.78 -2.10 -20.60
CA CYS A 116 13.50 -1.42 -20.43
C CYS A 116 12.99 -1.57 -18.98
N VAL A 117 13.03 -2.79 -18.42
CA VAL A 117 12.67 -3.05 -17.02
C VAL A 117 13.56 -2.26 -16.07
N LEU A 118 14.87 -2.23 -16.31
CA LEU A 118 15.83 -1.51 -15.48
C LEU A 118 15.54 0.00 -15.47
N VAL A 119 15.32 0.61 -16.64
CA VAL A 119 15.00 2.04 -16.77
C VAL A 119 13.67 2.39 -16.09
N PHE A 120 12.64 1.56 -16.27
CA PHE A 120 11.36 1.76 -15.57
C PHE A 120 11.49 1.61 -14.06
N SER A 121 12.21 0.59 -13.61
CA SER A 121 12.43 0.34 -12.18
C SER A 121 13.24 1.48 -11.54
N LEU A 122 14.25 2.01 -12.24
CA LEU A 122 15.01 3.19 -11.82
C LEU A 122 14.14 4.44 -11.80
N GLY A 123 13.35 4.67 -12.84
CA GLY A 123 12.39 5.77 -12.90
C GLY A 123 11.40 5.73 -11.75
N PHE A 124 10.87 4.54 -11.44
CA PHE A 124 9.97 4.33 -10.30
C PHE A 124 10.68 4.57 -8.96
N ALA A 125 11.89 4.05 -8.79
CA ALA A 125 12.69 4.29 -7.59
C ALA A 125 13.04 5.78 -7.40
N LEU A 126 13.33 6.50 -8.49
CA LEU A 126 13.64 7.94 -8.48
C LEU A 126 12.43 8.83 -8.27
N TRP A 127 11.27 8.44 -8.79
CA TRP A 127 10.07 9.28 -8.77
C TRP A 127 9.17 9.04 -7.56
N LEU A 128 9.01 7.79 -7.12
CA LEU A 128 7.99 7.39 -6.14
C LEU A 128 8.54 6.95 -4.78
N GLN A 129 9.83 6.66 -4.65
CA GLN A 129 10.38 6.34 -3.34
C GLN A 129 10.93 7.59 -2.65
N GLU A 130 10.39 7.86 -1.47
CA GLU A 130 11.05 8.73 -0.51
C GLU A 130 12.40 8.09 -0.17
N TRP A 131 13.49 8.77 -0.56
CA TRP A 131 14.87 8.37 -0.30
C TRP A 131 15.25 8.40 1.19
N LYS A 132 14.30 8.80 2.04
CA LYS A 132 14.42 8.66 3.49
C LYS A 132 14.16 7.20 3.89
N PRO A 133 14.98 6.62 4.77
CA PRO A 133 14.63 5.35 5.39
C PRO A 133 13.23 5.50 6.01
N GLY A 134 12.35 4.55 5.72
CA GLY A 134 11.02 4.54 6.31
C GLY A 134 11.13 4.44 7.83
N PRO A 135 10.09 4.88 8.55
CA PRO A 135 10.12 5.01 10.00
C PRO A 135 10.55 3.69 10.66
N THR A 136 11.51 3.79 11.57
CA THR A 136 11.98 2.66 12.38
C THR A 136 10.82 2.06 13.18
N PRO A 137 10.89 0.79 13.60
CA PRO A 137 9.82 0.12 14.35
C PRO A 137 9.37 0.90 15.60
N GLU A 138 10.28 1.62 16.23
CA GLU A 138 10.01 2.50 17.38
C GLU A 138 9.17 3.73 16.97
N GLU A 139 9.45 4.35 15.82
CA GLU A 139 8.67 5.50 15.32
C GLU A 139 7.26 5.09 14.86
N VAL A 140 7.10 3.88 14.32
CA VAL A 140 5.76 3.34 13.99
C VAL A 140 4.97 3.02 15.25
N ALA A 141 5.62 2.47 16.29
CA ALA A 141 4.99 2.23 17.58
C ALA A 141 4.59 3.54 18.29
N GLU A 142 5.45 4.56 18.26
CA GLU A 142 5.13 5.89 18.78
C GLU A 142 4.00 6.55 18.01
N ARG A 143 4.00 6.51 16.68
CA ARG A 143 2.89 7.06 15.87
C ARG A 143 1.58 6.33 16.14
N LYS A 144 1.61 5.01 16.35
CA LYS A 144 0.42 4.22 16.67
C LYS A 144 -0.08 4.52 18.09
N ALA A 145 0.83 4.68 19.05
CA ALA A 145 0.50 5.09 20.41
C ALA A 145 -0.06 6.52 20.46
N ALA A 146 0.50 7.45 19.69
CA ALA A 146 0.01 8.81 19.55
C ALA A 146 -1.38 8.84 18.90
N LEU A 147 -1.61 8.05 17.84
CA LEU A 147 -2.94 7.93 17.25
C LEU A 147 -3.96 7.30 18.22
N HIS A 148 -3.54 6.31 19.02
CA HIS A 148 -4.43 5.68 19.99
C HIS A 148 -4.84 6.65 21.10
N LYS A 149 -3.89 7.45 21.61
CA LYS A 149 -4.16 8.53 22.57
C LYS A 149 -5.11 9.57 21.99
N LEU A 150 -4.86 10.05 20.77
CA LEU A 150 -5.76 10.99 20.09
C LEU A 150 -7.15 10.40 19.89
N THR A 151 -7.26 9.11 19.54
CA THR A 151 -8.55 8.44 19.35
C THR A 151 -9.30 8.24 20.67
N GLU A 152 -8.60 7.96 21.77
CA GLU A 152 -9.21 7.90 23.10
C GLU A 152 -9.65 9.28 23.60
N GLU A 153 -8.84 10.31 23.38
CA GLU A 153 -9.19 11.70 23.69
C GLU A 153 -10.43 12.15 22.91
N THR A 154 -10.47 11.90 21.59
CA THR A 154 -11.66 12.21 20.77
C THR A 154 -12.88 11.39 21.21
N LYS A 155 -12.72 10.13 21.61
CA LYS A 155 -13.84 9.32 22.13
C LYS A 155 -14.34 9.82 23.48
N ALA A 156 -13.45 10.29 24.35
CA ALA A 156 -13.81 10.88 25.63
C ALA A 156 -14.56 12.20 25.43
N GLU A 157 -14.07 13.06 24.53
CA GLU A 157 -14.72 14.32 24.14
C GLU A 157 -16.13 14.07 23.58
N ILE A 158 -16.29 13.10 22.67
CA ILE A 158 -17.61 12.72 22.14
C ILE A 158 -18.55 12.17 23.24
N ARG A 159 -18.01 11.49 24.26
CA ARG A 159 -18.82 11.00 25.38
C ARG A 159 -19.27 12.15 26.27
N GLU A 160 -18.37 13.08 26.59
CA GLU A 160 -18.70 14.28 27.38
C GLU A 160 -19.71 15.16 26.65
N GLU A 161 -19.55 15.40 25.35
CA GLU A 161 -20.55 16.13 24.55
C GLU A 161 -21.92 15.45 24.57
N ARG A 162 -21.97 14.12 24.46
CA ARG A 162 -23.23 13.36 24.55
C ARG A 162 -23.86 13.43 25.93
N GLU A 163 -23.07 13.45 26.99
CA GLU A 163 -23.57 13.62 28.35
C GLU A 163 -24.06 15.05 28.59
N GLN A 164 -23.36 16.07 28.10
CA GLN A 164 -23.80 17.46 28.15
C GLN A 164 -25.09 17.66 27.37
N GLN A 165 -25.21 17.12 26.16
CA GLN A 165 -26.46 17.19 25.39
C GLN A 165 -27.62 16.47 26.10
N ARG A 166 -27.35 15.35 26.78
CA ARG A 166 -28.39 14.67 27.60
C ARG A 166 -28.83 15.52 28.78
N ARG A 167 -27.90 16.17 29.48
CA ARG A 167 -28.21 17.07 30.60
C ARG A 167 -28.99 18.29 30.13
N GLN A 168 -28.61 18.89 29.00
CA GLN A 168 -29.34 20.02 28.42
C GLN A 168 -30.76 19.64 27.98
N ARG A 169 -30.96 18.43 27.44
CA ARG A 169 -32.30 17.92 27.13
C ARG A 169 -33.12 17.69 28.40
N GLN A 170 -32.54 17.10 29.43
CA GLN A 170 -33.22 16.89 30.72
C GLN A 170 -33.61 18.21 31.40
N GLN A 171 -32.73 19.21 31.39
CA GLN A 171 -33.04 20.53 31.93
C GLN A 171 -34.18 21.21 31.15
N ARG A 172 -34.17 21.10 29.82
CA ARG A 172 -35.24 21.65 28.98
C ARG A 172 -36.58 20.94 29.25
N ASP A 173 -36.56 19.61 29.40
CA ASP A 173 -37.75 18.81 29.74
C ASP A 173 -38.27 19.06 31.17
N GLU A 174 -37.41 19.52 32.09
CA GLU A 174 -37.79 19.93 33.45
C GLU A 174 -38.38 21.35 33.46
N ASP A 175 -37.79 22.29 32.72
CA ASP A 175 -38.30 23.65 32.57
C ASP A 175 -39.68 23.66 31.88
N ASP A 176 -39.86 22.89 30.80
CA ASP A 176 -41.15 22.77 30.10
C ASP A 176 -42.24 22.18 31.01
N ARG A 177 -41.86 21.29 31.93
CA ARG A 177 -42.78 20.68 32.91
C ARG A 177 -43.13 21.63 34.05
N TYR A 178 -42.17 22.45 34.48
CA TYR A 178 -42.38 23.49 35.48
C TYR A 178 -43.32 24.60 34.97
N ASP A 179 -43.19 24.99 33.70
CA ASP A 179 -44.09 25.97 33.06
C ASP A 179 -45.52 25.43 32.90
N ASP A 180 -45.69 24.15 32.54
CA ASP A 180 -47.02 23.51 32.45
C ASP A 180 -47.69 23.42 33.84
N ASP A 181 -46.93 23.03 34.87
CA ASP A 181 -47.40 23.00 36.26
C ASP A 181 -47.77 24.40 36.78
N GLY A 182 -47.04 25.43 36.38
CA GLY A 182 -47.32 26.84 36.68
C GLY A 182 -48.58 27.35 35.98
N PHE A 183 -48.76 27.01 34.70
CA PHE A 183 -49.95 27.34 33.91
C PHE A 183 -51.22 26.67 34.47
N LEU A 184 -51.14 25.39 34.82
CA LEU A 184 -52.26 24.64 35.41
C LEU A 184 -52.63 25.14 36.82
N LYS A 185 -51.68 25.69 37.58
CA LYS A 185 -51.95 26.37 38.85
C LYS A 185 -52.62 27.74 38.66
N GLY A 186 -52.30 28.45 37.58
CA GLY A 186 -52.93 29.72 37.21
C GLY A 186 -54.42 29.55 36.89
N ILE A 187 -54.76 28.58 36.03
CA ILE A 187 -56.15 28.31 35.62
C ILE A 187 -57.06 27.90 36.80
N ARG A 188 -56.51 27.30 37.86
CA ARG A 188 -57.29 26.83 39.02
C ARG A 188 -57.57 27.93 40.06
N ARG A 189 -57.10 29.15 39.85
CA ARG A 189 -57.21 30.27 40.79
C ARG A 189 -58.18 31.38 40.37
N ASP A 190 -58.79 31.23 39.19
CA ASP A 190 -59.85 32.09 38.64
C ASP A 190 -61.22 31.40 38.75
#